data_AF-A0A259PFH2-F1
#
_entry.id   AF-A0A259PFH2-F1
#
_cell.length_a   1.000
_cell.length_b   1.000
_cell.length_c   1.000
_cell.angle_alpha   90.00
_cell.angle_beta   90.00
_cell.angle_gamma   90.00
#
_symmetry.space_group_name_H-M   'P 1'
#
loop_
_entity.id
_entity.type
_entity.pdbx_description
1 polymer ?
#
loop_
_entity_poly.entity_id
_entity_poly.type
_entity_poly.pdbx_seq_one_letter_code
_entity_poly.pdbx_strand_id
1 'polypeptide(L)'
;HYSRLQAKELGEKFVNHGEVVLVDLAMRYGEPSTQQALEALQKQGMERLLLLPLYPQYSATTSASSFDEVFRVLGTWRNQPELRLVKHYHDNPAYISALRDQVLSAWDKDGRPDFAKGDRLVMSFHGLPKRNLMKGDPYHCECLKTGRLLGESLGLEPGQYLVTFQSRFGKAEWLKPYTAPTIEQLGKEGCQRVDIFCPGFPADCLETLEEIAMEAREIFLEHGGKDYRYIPCLNSNPKWMDALYEIAQAHLSGWSLGQESEEELAQRDRRAELAKSKIA
;
A
#
# COMPACT_ATOMS: atom_id res chain seq x y z
N HIS A 1 -5.48 9.80 8.19
CA HIS A 1 -5.45 9.27 9.57
C HIS A 1 -4.67 7.95 9.61
N TYR A 2 -5.14 6.90 8.93
CA TYR A 2 -4.52 5.56 8.99
C TYR A 2 -3.04 5.50 8.63
N SER A 3 -2.55 6.20 7.61
CA SER A 3 -1.11 6.16 7.28
C SER A 3 -0.20 6.66 8.40
N ARG A 4 -0.67 7.62 9.22
CA ARG A 4 0.08 8.07 10.40
C ARG A 4 0.07 7.01 11.50
N LEU A 5 -1.06 6.33 11.67
CA LEU A 5 -1.20 5.24 12.63
C LEU A 5 -0.32 4.05 12.23
N GLN A 6 -0.35 3.65 10.96
CA GLN A 6 0.52 2.61 10.41
C GLN A 6 2.01 2.94 10.59
N ALA A 7 2.44 4.17 10.28
CA ALA A 7 3.84 4.58 10.50
C ALA A 7 4.25 4.46 11.98
N LYS A 8 3.38 4.93 12.89
CA LYS A 8 3.60 4.82 14.33
C LYS A 8 3.70 3.36 14.79
N GLU A 9 2.71 2.54 14.44
CA GLU A 9 2.64 1.13 14.84
C GLU A 9 3.80 0.31 14.24
N LEU A 10 4.24 0.63 13.03
CA LEU A 10 5.43 0.01 12.44
C LEU A 10 6.70 0.35 13.23
N GLY A 11 6.86 1.61 13.63
CA GLY A 11 7.96 2.03 14.51
C GLY A 11 7.94 1.31 15.87
N GLU A 12 6.76 1.20 16.49
CA GLU A 12 6.58 0.44 17.73
C GLU A 12 6.94 -1.04 17.55
N LYS A 13 6.63 -1.65 16.40
CA LYS A 13 7.01 -3.04 16.10
C LYS A 13 8.52 -3.23 16.03
N PHE A 14 9.27 -2.34 15.38
CA PHE A 14 10.73 -2.41 15.38
C PHE A 14 11.30 -2.32 16.82
N VAL A 15 10.81 -1.37 17.62
CA VAL A 15 11.22 -1.23 19.02
C VAL A 15 10.92 -2.48 19.83
N ASN A 16 9.74 -3.09 19.66
CA ASN A 16 9.35 -4.31 20.37
C ASN A 16 10.21 -5.53 19.99
N HIS A 17 10.84 -5.52 18.81
CA HIS A 17 11.81 -6.53 18.39
C HIS A 17 13.27 -6.18 18.78
N GLY A 18 13.48 -5.08 19.51
CA GLY A 18 14.82 -4.62 19.90
C GLY A 18 15.62 -3.99 18.77
N GLU A 19 14.94 -3.57 17.70
CA GLU A 19 15.54 -3.00 16.50
C GLU A 19 15.46 -1.46 16.55
N VAL A 20 16.57 -0.80 16.22
CA VAL A 20 16.71 0.65 16.16
C VAL A 20 16.41 1.12 14.74
N VAL A 21 15.12 1.31 14.46
CA VAL A 21 14.64 1.81 13.17
C VAL A 21 13.72 3.01 13.40
N LEU A 22 14.07 4.15 12.78
CA LEU A 22 13.22 5.33 12.75
C LEU A 22 12.20 5.16 11.62
N VAL A 23 10.92 5.34 11.94
CA VAL A 23 9.81 5.26 10.98
C VAL A 23 9.07 6.59 10.97
N ASP A 24 8.91 7.18 9.78
CA ASP A 24 8.13 8.40 9.61
C ASP A 24 7.30 8.32 8.32
N LEU A 25 6.21 9.08 8.27
CA LEU A 25 5.35 9.21 7.10
C LEU A 25 5.90 10.33 6.21
N ALA A 26 5.96 10.09 4.90
CA ALA A 26 6.29 11.11 3.91
C ALA A 26 5.18 11.20 2.86
N MET A 27 4.46 12.33 2.83
CA MET A 27 3.42 12.56 1.83
C MET A 27 4.02 13.22 0.59
N ARG A 28 3.66 12.72 -0.59
CA ARG A 28 3.98 13.38 -1.87
C ARG A 28 3.22 14.69 -2.01
N TYR A 29 1.94 14.64 -1.64
CA TYR A 29 1.02 15.77 -1.60
C TYR A 29 0.30 15.73 -0.25
N GLY A 30 0.69 16.61 0.66
CA GLY A 30 0.10 16.69 1.99
C GLY A 30 1.14 16.84 3.10
N GLU A 31 0.66 16.72 4.33
CA GLU A 31 1.46 16.90 5.54
C GLU A 31 1.58 15.58 6.33
N PRO A 32 2.78 15.22 6.83
CA PRO A 32 4.05 15.94 6.61
C PRO A 32 4.54 15.76 5.17
N SER A 33 5.14 16.82 4.61
CA SER A 33 5.76 16.74 3.29
C SER A 33 6.99 15.82 3.31
N THR A 34 7.37 15.32 2.12
CA THR A 34 8.57 14.49 1.97
C THR A 34 9.83 15.19 2.49
N GLN A 35 9.96 16.50 2.27
CA GLN A 35 11.11 17.26 2.76
C GLN A 35 11.15 17.32 4.30
N GLN A 36 10.03 17.65 4.95
CA GLN A 36 9.98 17.73 6.42
C GLN A 36 10.30 16.38 7.07
N ALA A 37 9.75 15.28 6.54
CA ALA A 37 10.02 13.94 7.05
C ALA A 37 11.50 13.58 6.94
N LEU A 38 12.12 13.83 5.78
CA LEU A 38 13.55 13.57 5.57
C LEU A 38 14.44 14.42 6.48
N GLU A 39 14.16 15.71 6.61
CA GLU A 39 14.91 16.60 7.51
C GLU A 39 14.74 16.20 8.99
N ALA A 40 13.56 15.72 9.39
CA ALA A 40 13.32 15.21 10.74
C ALA A 40 14.13 13.93 11.03
N LEU A 41 14.22 13.02 10.06
CA LEU A 41 15.06 11.82 10.16
C LEU A 41 16.56 12.17 10.16
N GLN A 42 16.99 13.12 9.31
CA GLN A 42 18.38 13.57 9.26
C GLN A 42 18.83 14.18 10.60
N LYS A 43 17.98 15.00 11.23
CA LYS A 43 18.27 15.59 12.56
C LYS A 43 18.44 14.54 13.66
N GLN A 44 17.90 13.34 13.46
CA GLN A 44 18.04 12.19 14.36
C GLN A 44 19.26 11.31 14.01
N GLY A 45 20.10 11.72 13.04
CA GLY A 45 21.31 10.99 12.67
C GLY A 45 21.07 9.82 11.72
N MET A 46 20.01 9.87 10.91
CA MET A 46 19.75 8.87 9.87
C MET A 46 20.84 8.91 8.79
N GLU A 47 21.57 7.80 8.65
CA GLU A 47 22.61 7.58 7.63
C GLU A 47 22.16 6.60 6.53
N ARG A 48 21.06 5.88 6.74
CA ARG A 48 20.51 4.87 5.83
C ARG A 48 19.00 5.04 5.74
N LEU A 49 18.49 5.10 4.51
CA LEU A 49 17.09 5.40 4.22
C LEU A 49 16.47 4.28 3.36
N LEU A 50 15.46 3.61 3.91
CA LEU A 50 14.57 2.75 3.13
C LEU A 50 13.31 3.54 2.77
N LEU A 51 13.03 3.69 1.48
CA LEU A 51 11.76 4.23 1.00
C LEU A 51 10.80 3.09 0.70
N LEU A 52 9.76 2.97 1.52
CA LEU A 52 8.70 1.97 1.41
C LEU A 52 7.37 2.65 1.06
N PRO A 53 6.96 2.69 -0.23
CA PRO A 53 5.66 3.19 -0.61
C PRO A 53 4.54 2.41 0.07
N LEU A 54 3.48 3.10 0.51
CA LEU A 54 2.24 2.44 0.93
C LEU A 54 1.46 1.84 -0.25
N TYR A 55 1.87 2.12 -1.49
CA TYR A 55 1.30 1.49 -2.69
C TYR A 55 1.98 0.13 -2.94
N PRO A 56 1.26 -1.00 -2.86
CA PRO A 56 1.85 -2.32 -3.09
C PRO A 56 2.23 -2.52 -4.55
N GLN A 57 1.40 -2.04 -5.48
CA GLN A 57 1.63 -2.07 -6.92
C GLN A 57 2.36 -0.80 -7.36
N TYR A 58 3.44 -0.97 -8.10
CA TYR A 58 4.20 0.14 -8.66
C TYR A 58 3.41 0.85 -9.75
N SER A 59 3.46 2.18 -9.75
CA SER A 59 3.14 3.00 -10.92
C SER A 59 4.08 4.20 -11.01
N ALA A 60 4.31 4.66 -12.23
CA ALA A 60 4.98 5.93 -12.51
C ALA A 60 4.22 7.13 -11.90
N THR A 61 2.90 7.03 -11.71
CA THR A 61 2.09 8.13 -11.16
C THR A 61 2.01 8.12 -9.63
N THR A 62 2.49 7.07 -8.96
CA THR A 62 2.46 6.93 -7.49
C THR A 62 3.87 6.73 -6.95
N SER A 63 4.36 5.49 -6.86
CA SER A 63 5.65 5.14 -6.27
C SER A 63 6.80 5.91 -6.91
N ALA A 64 6.85 6.00 -8.25
CA ALA A 64 7.92 6.74 -8.92
C ALA A 64 7.87 8.25 -8.63
N SER A 65 6.67 8.85 -8.58
CA SER A 65 6.52 10.27 -8.21
C SER A 65 7.02 10.56 -6.80
N SER A 66 6.81 9.63 -5.86
CA SER A 66 7.39 9.71 -4.52
C SER A 66 8.91 9.56 -4.54
N PHE A 67 9.45 8.67 -5.39
CA PHE A 67 10.90 8.50 -5.56
C PHE A 67 11.54 9.78 -6.11
N ASP A 68 10.94 10.37 -7.14
CA ASP A 68 11.39 11.62 -7.76
C ASP A 68 11.44 12.76 -6.74
N GLU A 69 10.48 12.84 -5.81
CA GLU A 69 10.50 13.84 -4.75
C GLU A 69 11.63 13.61 -3.74
N VAL A 70 11.85 12.36 -3.34
CA VAL A 70 12.98 12.02 -2.46
C VAL A 70 14.30 12.38 -3.13
N PHE A 71 14.48 12.03 -4.41
CA PHE A 71 15.67 12.44 -5.17
C PHE A 71 15.82 13.95 -5.28
N ARG A 72 14.71 14.69 -5.48
CA ARG A 72 14.72 16.16 -5.52
C ARG A 72 15.23 16.75 -4.20
N VAL A 73 14.77 16.23 -3.06
CA VAL A 73 15.21 16.69 -1.73
C VAL A 73 16.67 16.28 -1.48
N LEU A 74 17.00 15.00 -1.62
CA LEU A 74 18.36 14.50 -1.36
C LEU A 74 19.41 15.12 -2.27
N GLY A 75 19.05 15.51 -3.50
CA GLY A 75 19.92 16.24 -4.43
C GLY A 75 20.42 17.58 -3.88
N THR A 76 19.76 18.15 -2.86
CA THR A 76 20.21 19.37 -2.17
C THR A 76 21.17 19.11 -1.01
N TRP A 77 21.27 17.85 -0.54
CA TRP A 77 22.08 17.49 0.61
C TRP A 77 23.52 17.21 0.22
N ARG A 78 24.47 17.73 1.01
CA ARG A 78 25.90 17.46 0.81
C ARG A 78 26.28 16.05 1.24
N ASN A 79 25.74 15.59 2.36
CA ASN A 79 25.89 14.21 2.85
C ASN A 79 24.54 13.50 2.65
N GLN A 80 24.47 12.62 1.66
CA GLN A 80 23.27 11.83 1.37
C GLN A 80 23.37 10.47 2.08
N PRO A 81 22.25 9.93 2.59
CA PRO A 81 22.25 8.60 3.20
C PRO A 81 22.40 7.50 2.15
N GLU A 82 22.76 6.29 2.57
CA GLU A 82 22.54 5.12 1.72
C GLU A 82 21.04 4.97 1.44
N LEU A 83 20.67 4.68 0.20
CA LEU A 83 19.28 4.67 -0.23
C LEU A 83 18.87 3.29 -0.75
N ARG A 84 17.72 2.80 -0.27
CA ARG A 84 17.02 1.63 -0.83
C ARG A 84 15.59 2.03 -1.19
N LEU A 85 15.14 1.59 -2.36
CA LEU A 85 13.79 1.84 -2.86
C LEU A 85 13.03 0.53 -2.97
N VAL A 86 11.89 0.42 -2.31
CA VAL A 86 10.98 -0.72 -2.49
C VAL A 86 10.10 -0.44 -3.69
N LYS A 87 10.40 -1.09 -4.82
CA LYS A 87 9.67 -0.86 -6.07
C LYS A 87 8.20 -1.29 -5.97
N HIS A 88 7.95 -2.52 -5.52
CA HIS A 88 6.62 -3.09 -5.31
C HIS A 88 6.72 -4.29 -4.35
N TYR A 89 5.60 -4.63 -3.71
CA TYR A 89 5.45 -5.82 -2.87
C TYR A 89 4.05 -6.45 -3.04
N HIS A 90 3.38 -6.15 -4.14
CA HIS A 90 1.99 -6.55 -4.41
C HIS A 90 1.75 -8.08 -4.41
N ASP A 91 2.80 -8.88 -4.62
CA ASP A 91 2.78 -10.34 -4.62
C ASP A 91 3.52 -10.96 -3.42
N ASN A 92 3.90 -10.14 -2.44
CA ASN A 92 4.52 -10.63 -1.22
C ASN A 92 3.53 -11.53 -0.45
N PRO A 93 3.93 -12.74 -0.02
CA PRO A 93 3.04 -13.66 0.69
C PRO A 93 2.41 -13.10 1.97
N ALA A 94 3.14 -12.26 2.73
CA ALA A 94 2.62 -11.63 3.93
C ALA A 94 1.53 -10.60 3.57
N TYR A 95 1.73 -9.82 2.50
CA TYR A 95 0.71 -8.90 1.99
C TYR A 95 -0.56 -9.62 1.54
N ILE A 96 -0.42 -10.66 0.72
CA ILE A 96 -1.57 -11.46 0.25
C ILE A 96 -2.30 -12.11 1.43
N SER A 97 -1.57 -12.60 2.44
CA SER A 97 -2.16 -13.18 3.64
C SER A 97 -2.95 -12.14 4.44
N ALA A 98 -2.43 -10.91 4.60
CA ALA A 98 -3.15 -9.84 5.26
C ALA A 98 -4.44 -9.45 4.52
N LEU A 99 -4.41 -9.39 3.18
CA LEU A 99 -5.61 -9.16 2.37
C LEU A 99 -6.64 -10.28 2.54
N ARG A 100 -6.18 -11.54 2.51
CA ARG A 100 -7.04 -12.71 2.71
C ARG A 100 -7.72 -12.66 4.07
N ASP A 101 -6.95 -12.43 5.13
CA ASP A 101 -7.46 -12.43 6.50
C ASP A 101 -8.46 -11.27 6.71
N GLN A 102 -8.26 -10.11 6.06
CA GLN A 102 -9.23 -9.01 6.05
C GLN A 102 -10.57 -9.43 5.41
N VAL A 103 -10.52 -10.08 4.25
CA VAL A 103 -11.72 -10.58 3.55
C VAL A 103 -12.43 -11.66 4.38
N LEU A 104 -11.67 -12.62 4.90
CA LEU A 104 -12.22 -13.69 5.74
C LEU A 104 -12.86 -13.14 7.01
N SER A 105 -12.23 -12.17 7.67
CA SER A 105 -12.80 -11.54 8.86
C SER A 105 -14.13 -10.81 8.58
N ALA A 106 -14.28 -10.20 7.40
CA ALA A 106 -15.55 -9.61 6.99
C ALA A 106 -16.62 -10.70 6.74
N TRP A 107 -16.24 -11.80 6.11
CA TRP A 107 -17.14 -12.95 5.88
C TRP A 107 -17.53 -13.71 7.14
N ASP A 108 -16.64 -13.82 8.12
CA ASP A 108 -16.95 -14.45 9.41
C ASP A 108 -17.98 -13.63 10.18
N LYS A 109 -17.93 -12.30 10.05
CA LYS A 109 -18.86 -11.39 10.71
C LYS A 109 -20.21 -11.33 10.00
N ASP A 110 -20.21 -11.11 8.69
CA ASP A 110 -21.42 -10.78 7.96
C ASP A 110 -21.98 -12.01 7.18
N GLY A 111 -21.24 -13.11 7.11
CA GLY A 111 -21.55 -14.34 6.36
C GLY A 111 -20.82 -14.39 5.02
N ARG A 112 -20.38 -15.58 4.59
CA ARG A 112 -19.68 -15.79 3.31
C ARG A 112 -20.64 -15.68 2.10
N PRO A 113 -20.21 -15.11 0.96
CA PRO A 113 -21.01 -15.11 -0.27
C PRO A 113 -21.32 -16.52 -0.78
N ASP A 114 -22.51 -16.70 -1.35
CA ASP A 114 -22.91 -17.94 -2.03
C ASP A 114 -22.48 -17.88 -3.50
N PHE A 115 -21.19 -18.13 -3.73
CA PHE A 115 -20.59 -18.07 -5.07
C PHE A 115 -21.25 -19.05 -6.06
N ALA A 116 -21.82 -20.15 -5.56
CA ALA A 116 -22.55 -21.12 -6.39
C ALA A 116 -23.88 -20.56 -6.91
N LYS A 117 -24.50 -19.63 -6.18
CA LYS A 117 -25.72 -18.92 -6.59
C LYS A 117 -25.45 -17.64 -7.40
N GLY A 118 -24.20 -17.34 -7.70
CA GLY A 118 -23.85 -16.20 -8.55
C GLY A 118 -23.34 -14.98 -7.79
N ASP A 119 -23.17 -15.04 -6.46
CA ASP A 119 -22.54 -13.96 -5.72
C ASP A 119 -21.09 -13.74 -6.19
N ARG A 120 -20.57 -12.53 -6.02
CA ARG A 120 -19.25 -12.15 -6.52
C ARG A 120 -18.42 -11.40 -5.47
N LEU A 121 -17.12 -11.68 -5.48
CA LEU A 121 -16.11 -10.81 -4.89
C LEU A 121 -15.57 -9.88 -5.99
N VAL A 122 -15.66 -8.56 -5.80
CA VAL A 122 -15.08 -7.58 -6.71
C VAL A 122 -13.86 -6.95 -6.06
N MET A 123 -12.72 -7.00 -6.73
CA MET A 123 -11.49 -6.34 -6.32
C MET A 123 -11.27 -5.12 -7.20
N SER A 124 -11.50 -3.94 -6.62
CA SER A 124 -11.44 -2.67 -7.31
C SER A 124 -10.10 -1.98 -7.06
N PHE A 125 -9.39 -1.64 -8.13
CA PHE A 125 -8.14 -0.88 -8.09
C PHE A 125 -8.34 0.50 -8.69
N HIS A 126 -7.51 1.48 -8.34
CA HIS A 126 -7.56 2.78 -9.01
C HIS A 126 -7.24 2.63 -10.51
N GLY A 127 -8.03 3.25 -11.38
CA GLY A 127 -7.79 3.20 -12.81
C GLY A 127 -6.58 4.05 -13.21
N LEU A 128 -5.95 3.68 -14.32
CA LEU A 128 -4.98 4.54 -14.99
C LEU A 128 -5.36 4.69 -16.46
N PRO A 129 -4.96 5.78 -17.13
CA PRO A 129 -5.01 5.86 -18.57
C PRO A 129 -4.24 4.69 -19.21
N LYS A 130 -4.82 4.02 -20.20
CA LYS A 130 -4.21 2.86 -20.90
C LYS A 130 -2.82 3.18 -21.47
N ARG A 131 -2.59 4.44 -21.85
CA ARG A 131 -1.28 4.91 -22.30
C ARG A 131 -0.14 4.64 -21.29
N ASN A 132 -0.43 4.60 -19.98
CA ASN A 132 0.59 4.32 -18.95
C ASN A 132 1.10 2.89 -19.12
N LEU A 133 0.19 1.91 -19.21
CA LEU A 133 0.52 0.53 -19.53
C LEU A 133 1.30 0.42 -20.84
N MET A 134 0.83 1.10 -21.90
CA MET A 134 1.51 1.08 -23.20
C MET A 134 2.92 1.69 -23.17
N LYS A 135 3.23 2.54 -22.19
CA LYS A 135 4.57 3.10 -21.96
C LYS A 135 5.43 2.24 -21.03
N GLY A 136 4.95 1.06 -20.62
CA GLY A 136 5.69 0.12 -19.79
C GLY A 136 5.43 0.24 -18.29
N ASP A 137 4.40 0.97 -17.87
CA ASP A 137 3.97 0.98 -16.48
C ASP A 137 3.41 -0.41 -16.07
N PRO A 138 3.98 -1.09 -15.06
CA PRO A 138 3.59 -2.46 -14.71
C PRO A 138 2.27 -2.53 -13.92
N TYR A 139 1.74 -1.40 -13.44
CA TYR A 139 0.61 -1.32 -12.50
C TYR A 139 -0.54 -2.26 -12.85
N HIS A 140 -1.01 -2.24 -14.11
CA HIS A 140 -2.12 -3.08 -14.55
C HIS A 140 -1.84 -4.58 -14.34
N CYS A 141 -0.65 -5.04 -14.71
CA CYS A 141 -0.25 -6.44 -14.56
C CYS A 141 -0.10 -6.83 -13.08
N GLU A 142 0.41 -5.91 -12.26
CA GLU A 142 0.57 -6.10 -10.81
C GLU A 142 -0.79 -6.16 -10.10
N CYS A 143 -1.77 -5.33 -10.49
CA CYS A 143 -3.16 -5.40 -10.00
C CYS A 143 -3.81 -6.75 -10.33
N LEU A 144 -3.71 -7.20 -11.59
CA LEU A 144 -4.24 -8.50 -12.00
C LEU A 144 -3.58 -9.65 -11.24
N LYS A 145 -2.26 -9.60 -11.02
CA LYS A 145 -1.54 -10.61 -10.24
C LYS A 145 -1.94 -10.59 -8.77
N THR A 146 -2.12 -9.42 -8.17
CA THR A 146 -2.63 -9.28 -6.80
C THR A 146 -4.01 -9.92 -6.68
N GLY A 147 -4.93 -9.58 -7.59
CA GLY A 147 -6.29 -10.11 -7.57
C GLY A 147 -6.33 -11.63 -7.75
N ARG A 148 -5.50 -12.17 -8.65
CA ARG A 148 -5.38 -13.62 -8.83
C ARG A 148 -4.86 -14.31 -7.56
N LEU A 149 -3.75 -13.82 -6.98
CA LEU A 149 -3.17 -14.41 -5.77
C LEU A 149 -4.13 -14.36 -4.58
N LEU A 150 -4.87 -13.25 -4.42
CA LEU A 150 -5.90 -13.14 -3.39
C LEU A 150 -7.05 -14.12 -3.63
N GLY A 151 -7.57 -14.21 -4.86
CA GLY A 151 -8.61 -15.18 -5.24
C GLY A 151 -8.20 -16.63 -4.96
N GLU A 152 -6.99 -17.01 -5.39
CA GLU A 152 -6.39 -18.32 -5.11
C GLU A 152 -6.29 -18.58 -3.60
N SER A 153 -5.82 -17.59 -2.83
CA SER A 153 -5.65 -17.72 -1.37
C SER A 153 -6.98 -17.87 -0.60
N LEU A 154 -8.09 -17.40 -1.18
CA LEU A 154 -9.45 -17.51 -0.64
C LEU A 154 -10.16 -18.81 -1.07
N GLY A 155 -9.51 -19.61 -1.92
CA GLY A 155 -10.07 -20.82 -2.52
C GLY A 155 -11.18 -20.50 -3.53
N LEU A 156 -11.07 -19.37 -4.24
CA LEU A 156 -12.06 -18.95 -5.25
C LEU A 156 -11.66 -19.43 -6.65
N GLU A 157 -12.66 -19.92 -7.36
CA GLU A 157 -12.52 -20.32 -8.76
C GLU A 157 -12.60 -19.10 -9.71
N PRO A 158 -12.03 -19.19 -10.93
CA PRO A 158 -12.20 -18.17 -11.95
C PRO A 158 -13.67 -17.81 -12.17
N GLY A 159 -13.99 -16.51 -12.12
CA GLY A 159 -15.36 -16.00 -12.27
C GLY A 159 -16.13 -15.82 -10.96
N GLN A 160 -15.67 -16.38 -9.84
CA GLN A 160 -16.20 -16.05 -8.50
C GLN A 160 -15.68 -14.71 -7.98
N TYR A 161 -14.50 -14.31 -8.47
CA TYR A 161 -13.94 -12.99 -8.25
C TYR A 161 -13.72 -12.23 -9.56
N LEU A 162 -13.78 -10.90 -9.50
CA LEU A 162 -13.51 -9.99 -10.62
C LEU A 162 -12.46 -8.96 -10.20
N VAL A 163 -11.60 -8.56 -11.13
CA VAL A 163 -10.70 -7.41 -10.96
C VAL A 163 -11.19 -6.27 -11.83
N THR A 164 -11.44 -5.11 -11.23
CA THR A 164 -11.97 -3.91 -11.91
C THR A 164 -11.14 -2.68 -11.58
N PHE A 165 -11.35 -1.61 -12.36
CA PHE A 165 -10.65 -0.34 -12.23
C PHE A 165 -11.64 0.83 -12.04
N GLN A 166 -11.44 1.62 -10.98
CA GLN A 166 -12.29 2.73 -10.56
C GLN A 166 -11.69 4.11 -10.91
N SER A 167 -12.36 5.20 -10.54
CA SER A 167 -11.90 6.59 -10.58
C SER A 167 -11.37 7.06 -11.93
N ARG A 168 -12.18 6.90 -12.98
CA ARG A 168 -11.83 7.38 -14.32
C ARG A 168 -12.12 8.88 -14.49
N PHE A 169 -11.17 9.60 -15.07
CA PHE A 169 -11.34 11.02 -15.42
C PHE A 169 -11.03 11.33 -16.90
N GLY A 170 -11.80 12.25 -17.48
CA GLY A 170 -11.57 12.77 -18.82
C GLY A 170 -11.90 11.77 -19.96
N LYS A 171 -11.47 12.12 -21.18
CA LYS A 171 -11.86 11.42 -22.43
C LYS A 171 -10.90 10.31 -22.87
N ALA A 172 -9.79 10.10 -22.17
CA ALA A 172 -8.81 9.09 -22.53
C ALA A 172 -9.40 7.66 -22.41
N GLU A 173 -8.78 6.68 -23.07
CA GLU A 173 -9.05 5.27 -22.77
C GLU A 173 -8.32 4.88 -21.48
N TRP A 174 -9.02 4.23 -20.55
CA TRP A 174 -8.51 3.79 -19.25
C TRP A 174 -8.44 2.26 -19.19
N LEU A 175 -7.74 1.74 -18.18
CA LEU A 175 -7.68 0.32 -17.88
C LEU A 175 -9.09 -0.25 -17.63
N LYS A 176 -9.35 -1.44 -18.15
CA LYS A 176 -10.65 -2.13 -18.10
C LYS A 176 -10.49 -3.51 -17.45
N PRO A 177 -11.55 -4.09 -16.88
CA PRO A 177 -12.93 -3.59 -16.84
C PRO A 177 -13.15 -2.45 -15.83
N TYR A 178 -14.16 -1.61 -16.04
CA TYR A 178 -14.45 -0.47 -15.16
C TYR A 178 -15.38 -0.88 -14.02
N THR A 179 -15.11 -0.42 -12.79
CA THR A 179 -15.88 -0.84 -11.60
C THR A 179 -17.36 -0.50 -11.72
N ALA A 180 -17.74 0.76 -11.94
CA ALA A 180 -19.15 1.15 -12.02
C ALA A 180 -19.96 0.37 -13.09
N PRO A 181 -19.52 0.29 -14.36
CA PRO A 181 -20.18 -0.55 -15.37
C PRO A 181 -20.24 -2.04 -15.04
N THR A 182 -19.20 -2.59 -14.39
CA THR A 182 -19.23 -4.00 -13.96
C THR A 182 -20.26 -4.22 -12.86
N ILE A 183 -20.34 -3.31 -11.90
CA ILE A 183 -21.32 -3.39 -10.81
C ILE A 183 -22.75 -3.24 -11.34
N GLU A 184 -22.99 -2.29 -12.26
CA GLU A 184 -24.27 -2.14 -12.97
C GLU A 184 -24.67 -3.44 -13.67
N GLN A 185 -23.73 -4.04 -14.40
CA GLN A 185 -23.97 -5.29 -15.14
C GLN A 185 -24.32 -6.44 -14.20
N LEU A 186 -23.60 -6.60 -13.08
CA LEU A 186 -23.90 -7.64 -12.08
C LEU A 186 -25.32 -7.47 -11.51
N GLY A 187 -25.75 -6.24 -11.24
CA GLY A 187 -27.12 -5.96 -10.82
C GLY A 187 -28.15 -6.44 -11.86
N LYS A 188 -27.95 -6.05 -13.13
CA LYS A 188 -28.84 -6.42 -14.25
C LYS A 188 -28.90 -7.93 -14.50
N GLU A 189 -27.80 -8.64 -14.26
CA GLU A 189 -27.71 -10.09 -14.38
C GLU A 189 -28.37 -10.84 -13.22
N GLY A 190 -28.89 -10.12 -12.21
CA GLY A 190 -29.57 -10.71 -11.07
C GLY A 190 -28.62 -11.27 -10.01
N CYS A 191 -27.36 -10.81 -9.98
CA CYS A 191 -26.44 -11.10 -8.87
C CYS A 191 -27.09 -10.66 -7.55
N GLN A 192 -27.20 -11.59 -6.60
CA GLN A 192 -27.87 -11.27 -5.33
C GLN A 192 -26.95 -10.45 -4.43
N ARG A 193 -25.68 -10.86 -4.33
CA ARG A 193 -24.71 -10.19 -3.47
C ARG A 193 -23.37 -9.88 -4.15
N VAL A 194 -22.88 -8.67 -3.89
CA VAL A 194 -21.50 -8.27 -4.19
C VAL A 194 -20.79 -7.88 -2.91
N ASP A 195 -19.67 -8.54 -2.66
CA ASP A 195 -18.67 -8.05 -1.72
C ASP A 195 -17.57 -7.36 -2.52
N ILE A 196 -17.21 -6.13 -2.16
CA ILE A 196 -16.19 -5.36 -2.87
C ILE A 196 -15.04 -4.99 -1.93
N PHE A 197 -13.81 -4.99 -2.46
CA PHE A 197 -12.60 -4.70 -1.71
C PHE A 197 -11.60 -3.91 -2.56
N CYS A 198 -10.80 -3.05 -1.93
CA CYS A 198 -9.81 -2.19 -2.60
C CYS A 198 -8.35 -2.59 -2.28
N PRO A 199 -7.84 -3.73 -2.82
CA PRO A 199 -6.48 -4.23 -2.51
C PRO A 199 -5.33 -3.41 -3.14
N GLY A 200 -5.63 -2.26 -3.76
CA GLY A 200 -4.63 -1.27 -4.17
C GLY A 200 -4.33 -0.21 -3.12
N PHE A 201 -5.12 -0.16 -2.04
CA PHE A 201 -4.99 0.82 -0.96
C PHE A 201 -4.87 0.11 0.39
N PRO A 202 -3.79 0.32 1.15
CA PRO A 202 -3.69 -0.24 2.51
C PRO A 202 -4.52 0.55 3.53
N ALA A 203 -5.10 1.69 3.16
CA ALA A 203 -5.87 2.55 4.04
C ALA A 203 -7.05 3.16 3.30
N ASP A 204 -8.19 3.28 3.97
CA ASP A 204 -9.36 3.94 3.41
C ASP A 204 -9.09 5.42 3.12
N CYS A 205 -9.56 5.85 1.97
CA CYS A 205 -9.48 7.23 1.49
C CYS A 205 -10.83 7.66 0.90
N LEU A 206 -10.89 8.88 0.36
CA LEU A 206 -12.12 9.43 -0.20
C LEU A 206 -12.65 8.53 -1.31
N GLU A 207 -11.77 8.10 -2.21
CA GLU A 207 -12.11 7.24 -3.33
C GLU A 207 -12.63 5.86 -2.90
N THR A 208 -12.16 5.30 -1.78
CA THR A 208 -12.68 4.00 -1.32
C THR A 208 -14.01 4.13 -0.59
N LEU A 209 -14.22 5.21 0.16
CA LEU A 209 -15.45 5.40 0.94
C LEU A 209 -16.59 5.97 0.09
N GLU A 210 -16.34 7.02 -0.69
CA GLU A 210 -17.40 7.66 -1.48
C GLU A 210 -17.69 6.87 -2.76
N GLU A 211 -16.69 6.64 -3.61
CA GLU A 211 -16.92 5.99 -4.90
C GLU A 211 -17.28 4.50 -4.74
N ILE A 212 -16.59 3.78 -3.85
CA ILE A 212 -16.75 2.32 -3.73
C ILE A 212 -17.74 1.92 -2.65
N ALA A 213 -17.68 2.50 -1.44
CA ALA A 213 -18.62 2.09 -0.40
C ALA A 213 -20.04 2.66 -0.61
N MET A 214 -20.17 3.82 -1.27
CA MET A 214 -21.46 4.50 -1.46
C MET A 214 -21.95 4.47 -2.92
N GLU A 215 -21.25 5.09 -3.87
CA GLU A 215 -21.77 5.25 -5.25
C GLU A 215 -21.94 3.89 -5.95
N ALA A 216 -20.93 3.02 -5.88
CA ALA A 216 -21.04 1.67 -6.46
C ALA A 216 -22.13 0.83 -5.80
N ARG A 217 -22.42 1.04 -4.51
CA ARG A 217 -23.55 0.42 -3.82
C ARG A 217 -24.88 0.87 -4.41
N GLU A 218 -25.05 2.16 -4.60
CA GLU A 218 -26.27 2.74 -5.21
C GLU A 218 -26.48 2.16 -6.61
N ILE A 219 -25.45 2.16 -7.44
CA ILE A 219 -25.48 1.57 -8.79
C ILE A 219 -25.94 0.11 -8.76
N PHE A 220 -25.40 -0.71 -7.85
CA PHE A 220 -25.75 -2.13 -7.76
C PHE A 220 -27.22 -2.34 -7.42
N LEU A 221 -27.72 -1.61 -6.42
CA LEU A 221 -29.07 -1.75 -5.90
C LEU A 221 -30.12 -1.22 -6.87
N GLU A 222 -29.84 -0.09 -7.53
CA GLU A 222 -30.72 0.48 -8.55
C GLU A 222 -30.92 -0.44 -9.76
N HIS A 223 -29.92 -1.28 -10.05
CA HIS A 223 -29.93 -2.18 -11.20
C HIS A 223 -30.40 -3.60 -10.88
N GLY A 224 -30.93 -3.85 -9.67
CA GLY A 224 -31.60 -5.11 -9.32
C GLY A 224 -30.85 -5.98 -8.32
N GLY A 225 -29.61 -5.64 -7.98
CA GLY A 225 -28.84 -6.27 -6.91
C GLY A 225 -29.52 -6.14 -5.55
N LYS A 226 -29.16 -6.99 -4.58
CA LYS A 226 -29.84 -7.05 -3.27
C LYS A 226 -28.93 -6.69 -2.09
N ASP A 227 -27.76 -7.28 -2.02
CA ASP A 227 -26.83 -7.12 -0.91
C ASP A 227 -25.47 -6.63 -1.43
N TYR A 228 -25.00 -5.50 -0.90
CA TYR A 228 -23.73 -4.92 -1.29
C TYR A 228 -22.92 -4.65 -0.05
N ARG A 229 -21.70 -5.15 -0.02
CA ARG A 229 -20.84 -5.06 1.15
C ARG A 229 -19.47 -4.57 0.79
N TYR A 230 -19.14 -3.41 1.35
CA TYR A 230 -17.79 -2.88 1.29
C TYR A 230 -16.94 -3.54 2.37
N ILE A 231 -15.83 -4.15 1.95
CA ILE A 231 -14.78 -4.64 2.84
C ILE A 231 -13.78 -3.49 3.04
N PRO A 232 -13.60 -2.99 4.28
CA PRO A 232 -12.65 -1.91 4.55
C PRO A 232 -11.23 -2.28 4.12
N CYS A 233 -10.44 -1.27 3.75
CA CYS A 233 -9.00 -1.45 3.53
C CYS A 233 -8.30 -1.99 4.79
N LEU A 234 -7.04 -2.37 4.65
CA LEU A 234 -6.26 -2.95 5.75
C LEU A 234 -6.16 -2.03 6.98
N ASN A 235 -6.18 -0.70 6.79
CA ASN A 235 -6.23 0.30 7.86
C ASN A 235 -5.19 0.00 8.97
N SER A 236 -5.58 -0.06 10.23
CA SER A 236 -4.72 -0.45 11.35
C SER A 236 -4.94 -1.91 11.78
N ASN A 237 -5.24 -2.80 10.82
CA ASN A 237 -5.37 -4.22 11.12
C ASN A 237 -4.02 -4.77 11.64
N PRO A 238 -3.98 -5.42 12.83
CA PRO A 238 -2.75 -5.95 13.39
C PRO A 238 -2.00 -6.93 12.47
N LYS A 239 -2.72 -7.76 11.71
CA LYS A 239 -2.14 -8.70 10.73
C LYS A 239 -1.50 -7.98 9.55
N TRP A 240 -2.07 -6.85 9.14
CA TRP A 240 -1.42 -5.99 8.16
C TRP A 240 -0.15 -5.37 8.73
N MET A 241 -0.16 -4.92 9.98
CA MET A 241 1.04 -4.35 10.58
C MET A 241 2.16 -5.39 10.78
N ASP A 242 1.81 -6.65 11.06
CA ASP A 242 2.77 -7.76 11.06
C ASP A 242 3.37 -7.95 9.66
N ALA A 243 2.53 -8.00 8.62
CA ALA A 243 3.00 -8.14 7.24
C ALA A 243 3.85 -6.95 6.77
N LEU A 244 3.48 -5.72 7.13
CA LEU A 244 4.24 -4.52 6.78
C LEU A 244 5.61 -4.52 7.46
N TYR A 245 5.69 -4.99 8.71
CA TYR A 245 6.95 -5.20 9.41
C TYR A 245 7.82 -6.24 8.71
N GLU A 246 7.28 -7.42 8.36
CA GLU A 246 8.03 -8.46 7.63
C GLU A 246 8.57 -7.95 6.29
N ILE A 247 7.75 -7.22 5.52
CA ILE A 247 8.15 -6.61 4.25
C ILE A 247 9.29 -5.60 4.48
N ALA A 248 9.14 -4.70 5.46
CA ALA A 248 10.16 -3.72 5.77
C ALA A 248 11.47 -4.39 6.20
N GLN A 249 11.40 -5.39 7.09
CA GLN A 249 12.57 -6.13 7.57
C GLN A 249 13.31 -6.83 6.43
N ALA A 250 12.58 -7.48 5.51
CA ALA A 250 13.19 -8.11 4.34
C ALA A 250 13.97 -7.10 3.47
N HIS A 251 13.45 -5.88 3.30
CA HIS A 251 14.11 -4.83 2.54
C HIS A 251 15.23 -4.10 3.31
N LEU A 252 15.21 -4.14 4.64
CA LEU A 252 16.28 -3.67 5.51
C LEU A 252 17.44 -4.68 5.63
N SER A 253 17.25 -5.92 5.20
CA SER A 253 18.24 -7.00 5.31
C SER A 253 19.66 -6.59 4.87
N GLY A 254 20.66 -6.96 5.67
CA GLY A 254 22.06 -6.56 5.47
C GLY A 254 22.44 -5.21 6.08
N TRP A 255 21.49 -4.39 6.53
CA TRP A 255 21.77 -3.30 7.45
C TRP A 255 21.65 -3.79 8.90
N SER A 256 22.66 -3.49 9.74
CA SER A 256 22.53 -3.70 11.19
C SER A 256 21.38 -2.86 11.74
N LEU A 257 20.39 -3.53 12.33
CA LEU A 257 19.26 -2.89 13.02
C LEU A 257 19.44 -2.88 14.54
N GLY A 258 20.53 -3.43 15.06
CA GLY A 258 20.84 -3.41 16.49
C GLY A 258 21.43 -2.08 16.94
N GLN A 259 21.56 -1.92 18.26
CA GLN A 259 22.36 -0.84 18.82
C GLN A 259 23.85 -1.10 18.53
N GLU A 260 24.55 -0.07 18.05
CA GLU A 260 26.02 -0.05 18.11
C GLU A 260 26.44 -0.20 19.57
N SER A 261 27.50 -0.98 19.81
CA SER A 261 28.04 -1.13 21.17
C SER A 261 28.52 0.22 21.71
N GLU A 262 28.53 0.40 23.05
CA GLU A 262 29.07 1.60 23.69
C GLU A 262 30.51 1.90 23.22
N GLU A 263 31.28 0.85 22.94
CA GLU A 263 32.65 0.97 22.45
C GLU A 263 32.72 1.54 21.02
N GLU A 264 31.85 1.08 20.11
CA GLU A 264 31.75 1.58 18.75
C GLU A 264 31.30 3.05 18.72
N LEU A 265 30.30 3.40 19.53
CA LEU A 265 29.83 4.78 19.72
C LEU A 265 30.96 5.68 20.21
N ALA A 266 31.67 5.27 21.28
CA ALA A 266 32.79 6.03 21.82
C ALA A 266 33.95 6.15 20.81
N GLN A 267 34.19 5.14 19.97
CA GLN A 267 35.18 5.23 18.89
C GLN A 267 34.73 6.19 17.78
N ARG A 268 33.44 6.26 17.46
CA ARG A 268 32.90 7.18 16.45
C ARG A 268 32.96 8.63 16.94
N ASP A 269 32.58 8.89 18.18
CA ASP A 269 32.64 10.22 18.77
C ASP A 269 34.07 10.74 18.85
N ARG A 270 35.02 9.89 19.29
CA ARG A 270 36.45 10.23 19.27
C ARG A 270 36.96 10.56 17.86
N ARG A 271 36.56 9.78 16.84
CA ARG A 271 36.91 10.05 15.44
C ARG A 271 36.34 11.39 14.97
N ALA A 272 35.11 11.72 15.36
CA ALA A 272 34.46 12.98 15.01
C ALA A 272 35.14 14.18 15.69
N GLU A 273 35.51 14.09 16.97
CA GLU A 273 36.25 15.13 17.68
C GLU A 273 37.64 15.37 17.07
N LEU A 274 38.39 14.30 16.80
CA LEU A 274 39.69 14.36 16.12
C LEU A 274 39.61 14.99 14.72
N ALA A 275 38.53 14.74 13.99
CA ALA A 275 38.29 15.36 12.69
C ALA A 275 38.00 16.87 12.85
N LYS A 276 37.14 17.25 13.82
CA LYS A 276 36.84 18.66 14.12
C LYS A 276 38.10 19.44 14.51
N SER A 277 38.96 18.87 15.36
CA SER A 277 40.18 19.53 15.82
C SER A 277 41.25 19.73 14.74
N LYS A 278 41.13 19.03 13.59
CA LYS A 278 42.06 19.16 12.45
C LYS A 278 41.56 20.12 11.37
N ILE A 279 40.29 20.51 11.43
CA ILE A 279 39.63 21.40 10.45
C ILE A 279 39.43 22.81 11.03
N ALA A 280 39.34 22.93 12.36
CA ALA A 280 39.36 24.20 13.09
C ALA A 280 40.76 24.83 13.10
#